data_AF-A0A9X7DHL9-F1
#
_entry.id   AF-A0A9X7DHL9-F1
#
_cell.length_a   1.000
_cell.length_b   1.000
_cell.length_c   1.000
_cell.angle_alpha   90.00
_cell.angle_beta   90.00
_cell.angle_gamma   90.00
#
_symmetry.space_group_name_H-M   'P 1'
#
loop_
_entity.id
_entity.type
_entity.pdbx_description
1 polymer ?
#
loop_
_entity_poly.entity_id
_entity_poly.type
_entity_poly.pdbx_seq_one_letter_code
_entity_poly.pdbx_strand_id
1 'polypeptide(L)'
;MQLSSRISIPNYVTKRFFVLYSVPFLISVLLIFLTDPLKVVDLFYQTLYLSIFYIGLPIGVVFLPYYGYFYLLQKYFKVTYVITVTALITTIIALILVFIVIQKTYKSFETRSYFTKETTSQLSKKSNELFEKETGVKGKINKLKMISRYNDADNGDFTLTRKRYYDIEVVSKNPSDLQKIPRSYKFISVNG
;
A
#
# COMPACT_ATOMS: atom_id res chain seq x y z
N MET A 1 47.24 6.61 28.15
CA MET A 1 46.09 6.81 27.24
C MET A 1 46.17 5.77 26.12
N GLN A 2 45.58 4.60 26.31
CA GLN A 2 45.35 3.60 25.26
C GLN A 2 44.13 2.77 25.69
N LEU A 3 42.95 3.17 25.24
CA LEU A 3 41.70 2.40 25.32
C LEU A 3 41.42 1.86 23.92
N SER A 4 42.21 0.89 23.50
CA SER A 4 41.85 0.04 22.36
C SER A 4 40.85 -1.00 22.87
N SER A 5 39.59 -0.61 22.99
CA SER A 5 38.51 -1.58 23.13
C SER A 5 38.28 -2.20 21.75
N ARG A 6 39.01 -3.28 21.46
CA ARG A 6 38.63 -4.20 20.39
C ARG A 6 37.23 -4.71 20.71
N ILE A 7 36.23 -4.14 20.06
CA ILE A 7 34.92 -4.77 19.90
C ILE A 7 35.16 -5.96 18.97
N SER A 8 35.64 -7.07 19.53
CA SER A 8 35.67 -8.33 18.81
C SER A 8 34.23 -8.82 18.72
N ILE A 9 33.56 -8.51 17.62
CA ILE A 9 32.30 -9.15 17.26
C ILE A 9 32.63 -10.64 17.14
N PRO A 10 32.12 -11.51 18.03
CA PRO A 10 32.52 -12.91 18.03
C PRO A 10 32.12 -13.54 16.70
N ASN A 11 33.07 -14.18 16.01
CA ASN A 11 32.91 -14.76 14.68
C ASN A 11 31.93 -15.96 14.64
N TYR A 12 31.26 -16.24 15.76
CA TYR A 12 30.23 -17.27 15.97
C TYR A 12 28.80 -16.73 15.74
N VAL A 13 28.64 -15.42 15.44
CA VAL A 13 27.41 -14.80 14.91
C VAL A 13 27.24 -15.23 13.44
N THR A 14 27.12 -16.54 13.31
CA THR A 14 27.00 -17.33 12.10
C THR A 14 25.72 -16.98 11.37
N LYS A 15 25.69 -17.18 10.04
CA LYS A 15 24.52 -16.98 9.15
C LYS A 15 23.17 -17.42 9.75
N ARG A 16 23.17 -18.44 10.63
CA ARG A 16 21.99 -18.92 11.37
C ARG A 16 21.36 -17.87 12.28
N PHE A 17 22.15 -17.07 12.99
CA PHE A 17 21.64 -15.97 13.81
C PHE A 17 21.04 -14.87 12.93
N PHE A 18 21.70 -14.52 11.82
CA PHE A 18 21.15 -13.55 10.87
C PHE A 18 19.76 -13.97 10.34
N VAL A 19 19.61 -15.26 10.00
CA VAL A 19 18.31 -15.83 9.61
C VAL A 19 17.30 -15.70 10.75
N LEU A 20 17.63 -16.13 11.97
CA LEU A 20 16.71 -16.04 13.12
C LEU A 20 16.29 -14.59 13.47
N TYR A 21 17.20 -13.62 13.36
CA TYR A 21 16.88 -12.21 13.62
C TYR A 21 16.02 -11.57 12.52
N SER A 22 16.06 -12.11 11.29
CA SER A 22 15.26 -11.61 10.15
C SER A 22 13.88 -12.26 10.04
N VAL A 23 13.64 -13.40 10.70
CA VAL A 23 12.35 -14.13 10.66
C VAL A 23 11.15 -13.22 10.94
N PRO A 24 11.11 -12.39 12.01
CA PRO A 24 9.94 -11.55 12.29
C PRO A 24 9.64 -10.56 11.16
N PHE A 25 10.69 -9.96 10.58
CA PHE A 25 10.55 -9.07 9.44
C PHE A 25 9.99 -9.82 8.22
N LEU A 26 10.57 -10.97 7.87
CA LEU A 26 10.17 -11.76 6.71
C LEU A 26 8.71 -12.23 6.82
N ILE A 27 8.31 -12.74 7.99
CA ILE A 27 6.93 -13.15 8.27
C ILE A 27 5.97 -11.96 8.10
N SER A 28 6.35 -10.79 8.63
CA SER A 28 5.52 -9.59 8.52
C SER A 28 5.34 -9.14 7.07
N VAL A 29 6.42 -9.12 6.28
CA VAL A 29 6.36 -8.82 4.85
C VAL A 29 5.44 -9.79 4.12
N LEU A 30 5.56 -11.09 4.41
CA LEU A 30 4.69 -12.11 3.82
C LEU A 30 3.20 -11.85 4.17
N LEU A 31 2.89 -11.57 5.44
CA LEU A 31 1.52 -11.29 5.89
C LEU A 31 0.94 -10.02 5.26
N ILE A 32 1.77 -8.99 5.03
CA ILE A 32 1.38 -7.76 4.33
C ILE A 32 0.87 -8.09 2.91
N PHE A 33 1.61 -8.92 2.17
CA PHE A 33 1.22 -9.30 0.81
C PHE A 33 0.03 -10.26 0.77
N LEU A 34 -0.13 -11.14 1.76
CA LEU A 34 -1.26 -12.08 1.84
C LEU A 34 -2.59 -11.39 2.18
N THR A 35 -2.57 -10.31 2.96
CA THR A 35 -3.80 -9.66 3.48
C THR A 35 -4.35 -8.57 2.54
N ASP A 36 -3.47 -7.94 1.75
CA ASP A 36 -3.63 -6.72 0.92
C ASP A 36 -2.74 -5.57 1.48
N PRO A 37 -1.67 -5.21 0.76
CA PRO A 37 -0.74 -4.17 1.21
C PRO A 37 -1.40 -2.84 1.56
N LEU A 38 -2.45 -2.43 0.83
CA LEU A 38 -3.11 -1.15 1.11
C LEU A 38 -3.90 -1.19 2.41
N LYS A 39 -4.59 -2.30 2.69
CA LYS A 39 -5.36 -2.45 3.93
C LYS A 39 -4.44 -2.43 5.14
N VAL A 40 -3.28 -3.07 5.04
CA VAL A 40 -2.31 -3.08 6.14
C VAL A 40 -1.70 -1.69 6.36
N VAL A 41 -1.40 -0.96 5.28
CA VAL A 41 -0.95 0.44 5.39
C VAL A 41 -2.03 1.33 6.01
N ASP A 42 -3.29 1.20 5.58
CA ASP A 42 -4.44 1.93 6.14
C ASP A 42 -4.60 1.67 7.65
N LEU A 43 -4.57 0.40 8.05
CA LEU A 43 -4.62 -0.01 9.45
C LEU A 43 -3.43 0.52 10.26
N PHE A 44 -2.23 0.55 9.68
CA PHE A 44 -1.05 1.12 10.31
C PHE A 44 -1.25 2.62 10.61
N TYR A 45 -1.74 3.40 9.65
CA TYR A 45 -2.03 4.83 9.88
C TYR A 45 -3.15 5.06 10.88
N GLN A 46 -4.22 4.27 10.83
CA GLN A 46 -5.28 4.33 11.84
C GLN A 46 -4.73 4.02 13.23
N THR A 47 -3.84 3.04 13.35
CA THR A 47 -3.17 2.70 14.62
C THR A 47 -2.28 3.84 15.11
N LEU A 48 -1.49 4.46 14.22
CA LEU A 48 -0.68 5.64 14.56
C LEU A 48 -1.56 6.79 15.04
N TYR A 49 -2.66 7.06 14.34
CA TYR A 49 -3.60 8.11 14.70
C TYR A 49 -4.25 7.86 16.07
N LEU A 50 -4.79 6.66 16.29
CA LEU A 50 -5.36 6.26 17.59
C LEU A 50 -4.34 6.36 18.71
N SER A 51 -3.07 6.04 18.43
CA SER A 51 -2.00 6.10 19.42
C SER A 51 -1.74 7.50 19.97
N ILE A 52 -2.09 8.56 19.25
CA ILE A 52 -2.01 9.94 19.74
C ILE A 52 -2.96 10.13 20.93
N PHE A 53 -4.17 9.56 20.87
CA PHE A 53 -5.19 9.69 21.91
C PHE A 53 -4.99 8.72 23.09
N TYR A 54 -4.36 7.58 22.84
CA TYR A 54 -4.15 6.51 23.83
C TYR A 54 -2.69 6.39 24.30
N ILE A 55 -1.91 7.47 24.24
CA ILE A 55 -0.52 7.54 24.77
C ILE A 55 0.36 6.39 24.23
N GLY A 56 0.26 6.09 22.94
CA GLY A 56 1.09 5.07 22.29
C GLY A 56 0.68 3.61 22.54
N LEU A 57 -0.39 3.34 23.31
CA LEU A 57 -0.80 1.97 23.66
C LEU A 57 -1.09 1.10 22.42
N PRO A 58 -1.84 1.57 21.40
CA PRO A 58 -2.11 0.76 20.20
C PRO A 58 -0.85 0.35 19.45
N ILE A 59 0.13 1.26 19.29
CA ILE A 59 1.46 0.95 18.75
C ILE A 59 2.15 -0.14 19.58
N GLY A 60 2.11 -0.02 20.91
CA GLY A 60 2.70 -1.02 21.81
C GLY A 60 2.11 -2.42 21.62
N VAL A 61 0.78 -2.51 21.47
CA VAL A 61 0.07 -3.78 21.22
C VAL A 61 0.49 -4.40 19.89
N VAL A 62 0.60 -3.60 18.82
CA VAL A 62 1.04 -4.08 17.49
C VAL A 62 2.46 -4.62 17.53
N PHE A 63 3.36 -4.01 18.31
CA PHE A 63 4.76 -4.44 18.39
C PHE A 63 5.05 -5.53 19.44
N LEU A 64 4.05 -5.89 20.26
CA LEU A 64 4.20 -6.89 21.32
C LEU A 64 4.64 -8.28 20.82
N PRO A 65 4.15 -8.81 19.69
CA PRO A 65 4.64 -10.07 19.13
C PRO A 65 6.14 -10.05 18.80
N TYR A 66 6.66 -8.93 18.30
CA TYR A 66 8.08 -8.78 17.98
C TYR A 66 8.91 -8.73 19.25
N TYR A 67 8.46 -7.96 20.26
CA TYR A 67 9.10 -7.94 21.56
C TYR A 67 9.17 -9.35 22.17
N GLY A 68 8.06 -10.08 22.16
CA GLY A 68 7.99 -11.46 22.64
C GLY A 68 8.97 -12.39 21.92
N TYR A 69 9.05 -12.31 20.59
CA TYR A 69 9.99 -13.11 19.81
C TYR A 69 11.45 -12.83 20.18
N PHE A 70 11.85 -11.56 20.22
CA PHE A 70 13.22 -11.17 20.54
C PHE A 70 13.57 -11.46 22.00
N TYR A 71 12.63 -11.32 22.92
CA TYR A 71 12.77 -11.73 24.31
C TYR A 71 13.03 -13.24 24.44
N LEU A 72 12.29 -14.08 23.70
CA LEU A 72 12.53 -15.53 23.67
C LEU A 72 13.92 -15.84 23.10
N LEU A 73 14.33 -15.21 22.00
CA LEU A 73 15.67 -15.39 21.45
C LEU A 73 16.76 -15.02 22.46
N GLN A 74 16.61 -13.90 23.19
CA GLN A 74 17.52 -13.49 24.24
C GLN A 74 17.66 -14.58 25.31
N LYS A 75 16.52 -15.13 25.77
CA LYS A 75 16.47 -16.13 26.83
C LYS A 75 17.05 -17.48 26.39
N TYR A 76 16.71 -17.95 25.19
CA TYR A 76 17.16 -19.26 24.69
C TYR A 76 18.63 -19.27 24.29
N PHE A 77 19.13 -18.20 23.65
CA PHE A 77 20.49 -18.15 23.13
C PHE A 77 21.46 -17.36 24.03
N LYS A 78 21.00 -16.91 25.22
CA LYS A 78 21.78 -16.13 26.19
C LYS A 78 22.49 -14.92 25.56
N VAL A 79 21.82 -14.27 24.62
CA VAL A 79 22.35 -13.10 23.91
C VAL A 79 22.23 -11.85 24.80
N THR A 80 23.12 -10.88 24.61
CA THR A 80 23.09 -9.62 25.37
C THR A 80 21.82 -8.82 25.05
N TYR A 81 21.27 -8.17 26.07
CA TYR A 81 20.09 -7.31 25.95
C TYR A 81 20.24 -6.24 24.85
N VAL A 82 21.44 -5.65 24.72
CA VAL A 82 21.75 -4.62 23.72
C VAL A 82 21.54 -5.12 22.29
N ILE A 83 21.96 -6.36 21.98
CA ILE A 83 21.80 -6.95 20.64
C ILE A 83 20.32 -7.18 20.35
N THR A 84 19.59 -7.73 21.31
CA THR A 84 18.15 -8.00 21.20
C THR A 84 17.34 -6.73 20.94
N VAL A 85 17.60 -5.67 21.71
CA VAL A 85 16.91 -4.37 21.54
C VAL A 85 17.27 -3.75 20.18
N THR A 86 18.54 -3.79 19.79
CA THR A 86 18.97 -3.30 18.47
C THR A 86 18.24 -4.02 17.33
N ALA A 87 18.08 -5.35 17.42
CA ALA A 87 17.38 -6.13 16.41
C ALA A 87 15.87 -5.81 16.34
N LEU A 88 15.22 -5.61 17.49
CA LEU A 88 13.83 -5.17 17.56
C LEU A 88 13.64 -3.81 16.88
N ILE A 89 14.45 -2.81 17.23
CA ILE A 89 14.38 -1.47 16.64
C ILE A 89 14.64 -1.53 15.12
N THR A 90 15.64 -2.30 14.70
CA THR A 90 15.96 -2.49 13.27
C THR A 90 14.79 -3.10 12.50
N THR A 91 14.09 -4.08 13.10
CA THR A 91 12.90 -4.71 12.50
C THR A 91 11.78 -3.68 12.32
N ILE A 92 11.52 -2.86 13.33
CA ILE A 92 10.48 -1.81 13.27
C ILE A 92 10.81 -0.80 12.17
N ILE A 93 12.05 -0.32 12.11
CA ILE A 93 12.50 0.62 11.06
C ILE A 93 12.33 -0.01 9.67
N ALA A 94 12.74 -1.27 9.50
CA ALA A 94 12.60 -1.97 8.23
C ALA A 94 11.14 -2.10 7.78
N LEU A 95 10.20 -2.36 8.71
CA LEU A 95 8.76 -2.41 8.40
C LEU A 95 8.21 -1.05 7.98
N ILE A 96 8.60 0.02 8.66
CA ILE A 96 8.21 1.39 8.29
C ILE A 96 8.69 1.72 6.88
N LEU A 97 9.93 1.34 6.53
CA LEU A 97 10.46 1.53 5.18
C LEU A 97 9.65 0.75 4.13
N VAL A 98 9.22 -0.47 4.44
CA VAL A 98 8.33 -1.25 3.56
C VAL A 98 7.02 -0.51 3.29
N PHE A 99 6.39 0.07 4.32
CA PHE A 99 5.16 0.85 4.13
C PHE A 99 5.36 2.09 3.24
N ILE A 100 6.48 2.81 3.40
CA ILE A 100 6.82 3.95 2.54
C ILE A 100 6.99 3.50 1.08
N VAL A 101 7.68 2.37 0.85
CA VAL A 101 7.87 1.81 -0.49
C VAL A 101 6.54 1.41 -1.12
N ILE A 102 5.67 0.73 -0.37
CA ILE A 102 4.33 0.35 -0.84
C ILE A 102 3.57 1.58 -1.30
N GLN A 103 3.46 2.63 -0.48
CA GLN A 103 2.73 3.85 -0.85
C GLN A 103 3.26 4.52 -2.12
N LYS A 104 4.59 4.63 -2.23
CA LYS A 104 5.22 5.27 -3.40
C LYS A 104 5.03 4.47 -4.69
N THR A 105 4.98 3.14 -4.60
CA THR A 105 5.00 2.25 -5.78
C THR A 105 3.63 1.71 -6.17
N TYR A 106 2.68 1.66 -5.24
CA TYR A 106 1.39 0.98 -5.43
C TYR A 106 0.61 1.52 -6.61
N LYS A 107 0.45 2.85 -6.71
CA LYS A 107 -0.31 3.50 -7.80
C LYS A 107 0.26 3.15 -9.19
N SER A 108 1.58 3.10 -9.30
CA SER A 108 2.28 2.73 -10.54
C SER A 108 2.09 1.25 -10.88
N PHE A 109 2.26 0.37 -9.90
CA PHE A 109 2.05 -1.07 -10.05
C PHE A 109 0.60 -1.40 -10.44
N GLU A 110 -0.36 -0.79 -9.74
CA GLU A 110 -1.78 -0.99 -9.98
C GLU A 110 -2.17 -0.54 -11.39
N THR A 111 -1.66 0.61 -11.82
CA THR A 111 -1.96 1.13 -13.16
C THR A 111 -1.50 0.18 -14.26
N ARG A 112 -0.31 -0.41 -14.11
CA ARG A 112 0.21 -1.37 -15.09
C ARG A 112 -0.57 -2.69 -15.09
N SER A 113 -1.01 -3.14 -13.91
CA SER A 113 -1.64 -4.45 -13.75
C SER A 113 -3.12 -4.44 -14.15
N TYR A 114 -3.84 -3.37 -13.84
CA TYR A 114 -5.31 -3.31 -13.95
C TYR A 114 -5.83 -2.32 -14.99
N PHE A 115 -5.03 -1.31 -15.35
CA PHE A 115 -5.42 -0.34 -16.38
C PHE A 115 -4.74 -0.63 -17.72
N THR A 116 -5.07 -1.78 -18.30
CA THR A 116 -4.49 -2.20 -19.58
C THR A 116 -5.04 -1.38 -20.75
N LYS A 117 -4.26 -1.28 -21.83
CA LYS A 117 -4.71 -0.62 -23.08
C LYS A 117 -5.93 -1.31 -23.68
N GLU A 118 -6.00 -2.62 -23.56
CA GLU A 118 -7.10 -3.44 -24.07
C GLU A 118 -8.41 -3.13 -23.35
N THR A 119 -8.43 -3.22 -22.02
CA THR A 119 -9.62 -2.91 -21.21
C THR A 119 -10.05 -1.46 -21.41
N THR A 120 -9.09 -0.55 -21.49
CA THR A 120 -9.36 0.87 -21.76
C THR A 120 -10.03 1.08 -23.13
N SER A 121 -9.56 0.38 -24.17
CA SER A 121 -10.14 0.44 -25.51
C SER A 121 -11.55 -0.14 -25.55
N GLN A 122 -11.77 -1.30 -24.92
CA GLN A 122 -13.07 -1.95 -24.82
C GLN A 122 -14.10 -1.08 -24.09
N LEU A 123 -13.72 -0.51 -22.94
CA LEU A 123 -14.60 0.37 -22.16
C LEU A 123 -14.88 1.68 -22.90
N SER A 124 -13.90 2.25 -23.60
CA SER A 124 -14.10 3.45 -24.42
C SER A 124 -15.10 3.20 -25.57
N LYS A 125 -14.99 2.04 -26.24
CA LYS A 125 -15.95 1.65 -27.27
C LYS A 125 -17.36 1.49 -26.69
N LYS A 126 -17.47 0.78 -25.56
CA LYS A 126 -18.73 0.60 -24.84
C LYS A 126 -19.37 1.92 -24.40
N SER A 127 -18.58 2.89 -23.92
CA SER A 127 -19.08 4.23 -23.56
C SER A 127 -19.65 4.99 -24.75
N ASN A 128 -18.99 4.91 -25.92
CA ASN A 128 -19.49 5.54 -27.13
C ASN A 128 -20.80 4.88 -27.62
N GLU A 129 -20.88 3.55 -27.58
CA GLU A 129 -22.10 2.80 -27.92
C GLU A 129 -23.27 3.15 -26.99
N LEU A 130 -23.01 3.25 -25.67
CA LEU A 130 -24.01 3.68 -24.70
C LEU A 130 -24.46 5.12 -24.96
N PHE A 131 -23.52 6.03 -25.23
CA PHE A 131 -23.85 7.41 -25.57
C PHE A 131 -24.72 7.49 -26.83
N GLU A 132 -24.37 6.79 -27.91
CA GLU A 132 -25.15 6.78 -29.14
C GLU A 132 -26.55 6.20 -28.92
N LYS A 133 -26.68 5.14 -28.11
CA LYS A 133 -27.98 4.58 -27.74
C LYS A 133 -28.85 5.55 -26.94
N GLU A 134 -28.26 6.32 -26.03
CA GLU A 134 -28.98 7.25 -25.15
C GLU A 134 -29.34 8.58 -25.83
N THR A 135 -28.52 9.02 -26.78
CA THR A 135 -28.61 10.37 -27.37
C THR A 135 -29.05 10.37 -28.82
N GLY A 136 -28.91 9.23 -29.52
CA GLY A 136 -29.11 9.11 -30.96
C GLY A 136 -27.99 9.71 -31.81
N VAL A 137 -26.90 10.20 -31.19
CA VAL A 137 -25.77 10.83 -31.89
C VAL A 137 -24.45 10.16 -31.58
N LYS A 138 -23.51 10.18 -32.52
CA LYS A 138 -22.19 9.56 -32.35
C LYS A 138 -21.36 10.31 -31.31
N GLY A 139 -20.88 9.59 -30.31
CA GLY A 139 -20.00 10.11 -29.27
C GLY A 139 -18.51 10.14 -29.65
N LYS A 140 -17.74 10.97 -28.93
CA LYS A 140 -16.28 10.96 -28.87
C LYS A 140 -15.84 11.06 -27.41
N ILE A 141 -14.81 10.32 -27.04
CA ILE A 141 -14.19 10.42 -25.71
C ILE A 141 -13.53 11.80 -25.57
N ASN A 142 -14.00 12.59 -24.61
CA ASN A 142 -13.38 13.86 -24.24
C ASN A 142 -12.32 13.66 -23.15
N LYS A 143 -12.67 12.85 -22.13
CA LYS A 143 -11.82 12.62 -20.97
C LYS A 143 -11.87 11.17 -20.55
N LEU A 144 -10.70 10.65 -20.19
CA LEU A 144 -10.54 9.33 -19.60
C LEU A 144 -9.73 9.50 -18.31
N LYS A 145 -10.33 9.17 -17.18
CA LYS A 145 -9.64 9.11 -15.89
C LYS A 145 -9.62 7.68 -15.39
N MET A 146 -8.44 7.24 -14.97
CA MET A 146 -8.21 5.95 -14.31
C MET A 146 -8.00 6.22 -12.83
N ILE A 147 -8.87 5.68 -11.99
CA ILE A 147 -8.88 5.96 -10.56
C ILE A 147 -8.40 4.71 -9.81
N SER A 148 -7.17 4.80 -9.29
CA SER A 148 -6.52 3.79 -8.44
C SER A 148 -7.28 3.51 -7.16
N ARG A 149 -7.11 2.31 -6.58
CA ARG A 149 -7.57 2.04 -5.21
C ARG A 149 -6.86 2.88 -4.18
N TYR A 150 -5.60 3.25 -4.43
CA TYR A 150 -4.91 4.20 -3.57
C TYR A 150 -5.58 5.57 -3.65
N ASN A 151 -6.08 6.05 -2.51
CA ASN A 151 -6.72 7.35 -2.36
C ASN A 151 -5.69 8.35 -1.83
N ASP A 152 -5.44 9.40 -2.60
CA ASP A 152 -4.67 10.55 -2.12
C ASP A 152 -5.60 11.27 -1.11
N ALA A 153 -5.20 11.36 0.16
CA ALA A 153 -6.04 11.73 1.31
C ALA A 153 -6.46 13.22 1.35
N ASP A 154 -6.92 13.77 0.23
CA ASP A 154 -7.17 15.20 0.04
C ASP A 154 -8.58 15.67 0.48
N ASN A 155 -9.50 14.77 0.84
CA ASN A 155 -10.91 15.12 1.03
C ASN A 155 -11.52 14.73 2.39
N GLY A 156 -10.74 14.77 3.48
CA GLY A 156 -11.25 14.51 4.84
C GLY A 156 -11.70 13.07 5.11
N ASP A 157 -11.57 12.18 4.12
CA ASP A 157 -11.71 10.74 4.27
C ASP A 157 -10.35 10.16 4.70
N PHE A 158 -10.30 9.62 5.91
CA PHE A 158 -9.08 9.04 6.49
C PHE A 158 -8.71 7.69 5.86
N THR A 159 -9.56 7.14 4.99
CA THR A 159 -9.27 5.88 4.31
C THR A 159 -8.35 6.09 3.11
N LEU A 160 -7.21 5.39 3.14
CA LEU A 160 -6.24 5.36 2.02
C LEU A 160 -6.73 4.49 0.85
N THR A 161 -7.91 3.89 0.97
CA THR A 161 -8.45 2.96 -0.01
C THR A 161 -9.80 3.39 -0.54
N ARG A 162 -9.95 3.35 -1.87
CA ARG A 162 -11.21 3.55 -2.59
C ARG A 162 -11.42 2.45 -3.62
N LYS A 163 -12.60 2.40 -4.24
CA LYS A 163 -12.85 1.48 -5.36
C LYS A 163 -12.05 1.88 -6.60
N ARG A 164 -11.59 0.89 -7.34
CA ARG A 164 -10.99 1.10 -8.67
C ARG A 164 -12.07 1.35 -9.70
N TYR A 165 -11.94 2.41 -10.49
CA TYR A 165 -12.86 2.63 -11.60
C TYR A 165 -12.26 3.43 -12.75
N TYR A 166 -12.86 3.25 -13.92
CA TYR A 166 -12.72 4.14 -15.07
C TYR A 166 -13.83 5.17 -15.03
N ASP A 167 -13.48 6.44 -15.21
CA ASP A 167 -14.42 7.54 -15.44
C ASP A 167 -14.19 8.07 -16.85
N ILE A 168 -15.16 7.80 -17.73
CA ILE A 168 -15.09 8.09 -19.16
C ILE A 168 -16.14 9.14 -19.50
N GLU A 169 -15.68 10.31 -19.89
CA GLU A 169 -16.53 11.41 -20.34
C GLU A 169 -16.64 11.38 -21.86
N VAL A 170 -17.88 11.32 -22.36
CA VAL A 170 -18.22 11.30 -23.77
C VAL A 170 -19.01 12.56 -24.12
N VAL A 171 -18.64 13.18 -25.24
CA VAL A 171 -19.32 14.34 -25.83
C VAL A 171 -19.76 14.01 -27.25
N SER A 172 -20.69 14.78 -27.82
CA SER A 172 -21.02 14.61 -29.25
C SER A 172 -19.78 14.83 -30.11
N LYS A 173 -19.62 14.00 -31.14
CA LYS A 173 -18.60 14.17 -32.17
C LYS A 173 -18.86 15.43 -33.01
N ASN A 174 -20.12 15.85 -33.13
CA ASN A 174 -20.49 17.05 -33.89
C ASN A 174 -20.77 18.21 -32.92
N PRO A 175 -19.97 19.29 -32.94
CA PRO A 175 -20.13 20.41 -32.02
C PRO A 175 -21.43 21.22 -32.24
N SER A 176 -22.10 21.01 -33.37
CA SER A 176 -23.38 21.63 -33.73
C SER A 176 -24.60 20.90 -33.18
N ASP A 177 -24.43 19.69 -32.64
CA ASP A 177 -25.55 18.93 -32.08
C ASP A 177 -26.03 19.61 -30.78
N LEU A 178 -27.35 19.77 -30.65
CA LEU A 178 -28.01 20.39 -29.49
C LEU A 178 -27.66 19.69 -28.15
N GLN A 179 -27.23 18.43 -28.19
CA GLN A 179 -26.79 17.67 -27.03
C GLN A 179 -25.30 17.90 -26.76
N LYS A 180 -24.97 19.09 -26.26
CA LYS A 180 -23.62 19.46 -25.78
C LYS A 180 -23.32 18.97 -24.36
N ILE A 181 -24.26 18.31 -23.70
CA ILE A 181 -24.11 17.92 -22.30
C ILE A 181 -23.20 16.69 -22.25
N PRO A 182 -21.98 16.79 -21.67
CA PRO A 182 -21.10 15.65 -21.51
C PRO A 182 -21.77 14.58 -20.63
N ARG A 183 -21.66 13.31 -21.02
CA ARG A 183 -22.06 12.18 -20.16
C ARG A 183 -20.84 11.47 -19.63
N SER A 184 -20.81 11.26 -18.32
CA SER A 184 -19.77 10.49 -17.63
C SER A 184 -20.28 9.08 -17.34
N TYR A 185 -19.52 8.09 -17.78
CA TYR A 185 -19.76 6.67 -17.51
C TYR A 185 -18.69 6.16 -16.56
N LYS A 186 -19.15 5.60 -15.42
CA LYS A 186 -18.28 5.01 -14.41
C LYS A 186 -18.31 3.49 -14.51
N PHE A 187 -17.16 2.87 -14.79
CA PHE A 187 -17.00 1.42 -14.81
C PHE A 187 -16.14 0.97 -13.65
N ILE A 188 -16.75 0.25 -12.72
CA ILE A 188 -16.04 -0.34 -11.58
C ILE A 188 -15.34 -1.61 -12.05
N SER A 189 -14.05 -1.74 -11.76
CA SER A 189 -13.31 -2.97 -12.04
C SER A 189 -13.77 -4.05 -11.07
N VAL A 190 -14.30 -5.17 -11.58
CA VAL A 190 -14.90 -6.24 -10.76
C VAL A 190 -13.85 -7.01 -9.95
N ASN A 191 -12.56 -6.90 -10.30
CA ASN A 191 -11.46 -7.60 -9.63
C ASN A 191 -10.76 -6.75 -8.55
N GLY A 192 -11.55 -6.06 -7.71
CA GLY A 192 -11.10 -5.40 -6.46
C GLY A 192 -11.28 -3.90 -6.42
#